data_AF-A0A531LJM1-F1
#
_entry.id   AF-A0A531LJM1-F1
#
_cell.length_a   1.000
_cell.length_b   1.000
_cell.length_c   1.000
_cell.angle_alpha   90.00
_cell.angle_beta   90.00
_cell.angle_gamma   90.00
#
_symmetry.space_group_name_H-M   'P 1'
#
loop_
_entity.id
_entity.type
_entity.pdbx_description
1 polymer ?
#
loop_
_entity_poly.entity_id
_entity_poly.type
_entity_poly.pdbx_seq_one_letter_code
_entity_poly.pdbx_strand_id
1 'polypeptide(L)' 'QAPIALVTLVDLERQWFKSCFGLDETGTATGISFCAHAIAAGDGPMVVTDATADPRFKNNPLVTGEHHVRFYAGAPM' A
#
# COMPACT_ATOMS: atom_id res chain seq x y z
N GLN A 1 -7.32 -10.85 10.87
CA GLN A 1 -8.30 -10.32 9.90
C GLN A 1 -8.03 -8.82 9.77
N ALA A 2 -7.97 -8.27 8.56
CA ALA A 2 -7.71 -6.85 8.31
C ALA A 2 -8.96 -6.19 7.67
N PRO A 3 -9.22 -4.89 7.91
CA PRO A 3 -10.39 -4.21 7.39
C PRO A 3 -10.30 -3.95 5.87
N ILE A 4 -9.08 -3.94 5.31
CA ILE A 4 -8.80 -3.67 3.90
C ILE A 4 -7.98 -4.81 3.31
N ALA A 5 -8.32 -5.23 2.09
CA ALA A 5 -7.53 -6.16 1.29
C ALA A 5 -7.60 -5.77 -0.19
N LEU A 6 -6.44 -5.74 -0.87
CA LEU A 6 -6.30 -5.26 -2.23
C LEU A 6 -5.51 -6.26 -3.08
N VAL A 7 -5.94 -6.49 -4.32
CA VAL A 7 -5.10 -7.01 -5.40
C VAL A 7 -4.80 -5.84 -6.32
N THR A 8 -3.55 -5.41 -6.34
CA THR A 8 -3.13 -4.17 -7.00
C THR A 8 -2.19 -4.46 -8.15
N LEU A 9 -2.52 -3.96 -9.34
CA LEU A 9 -1.58 -3.91 -10.46
C LEU A 9 -0.88 -2.55 -10.44
N VAL A 10 0.45 -2.56 -10.43
CA VAL A 10 1.26 -1.34 -10.40
C VAL A 10 1.81 -1.06 -11.80
N ASP A 11 1.52 0.13 -12.30
CA ASP A 11 2.08 0.70 -13.52
C ASP A 11 2.97 1.91 -13.14
N LEU A 12 3.75 2.41 -14.10
CA LEU A 12 4.70 3.52 -13.91
C LEU A 12 4.04 4.75 -13.29
N GLU A 13 2.83 5.11 -13.75
CA GLU A 13 2.15 6.34 -13.34
C GLU A 13 1.07 6.12 -12.27
N ARG A 14 0.47 4.93 -12.22
CA ARG A 14 -0.65 4.63 -11.32
C ARG A 14 -0.63 3.19 -10.82
N GLN A 15 -1.26 2.99 -9.66
CA GLN A 15 -1.66 1.65 -9.22
C GLN A 15 -3.18 1.50 -9.37
N TRP A 16 -3.63 0.36 -9.88
CA TRP A 16 -5.03 0.03 -10.08
C TRP A 16 -5.44 -1.15 -9.21
N PHE A 17 -6.57 -1.03 -8.52
CA PHE A 17 -7.12 -2.08 -7.66
C PHE A 17 -7.98 -3.03 -8.49
N LYS A 18 -7.41 -4.16 -8.91
CA LYS A 18 -8.10 -5.24 -9.64
C LYS A 18 -9.19 -5.88 -8.79
N SER A 19 -8.96 -5.97 -7.48
CA SER A 19 -9.92 -6.44 -6.49
C SER A 19 -9.71 -5.67 -5.19
N CYS A 20 -10.80 -5.28 -4.55
CA CYS A 20 -10.77 -4.42 -3.38
C CYS A 20 -11.84 -4.84 -2.37
N PHE A 21 -11.47 -4.86 -1.10
CA PHE A 21 -12.37 -4.99 0.03
C PHE A 21 -12.05 -3.90 1.05
N GLY A 22 -13.08 -3.24 1.58
CA GLY A 22 -12.95 -2.25 2.65
C GLY A 22 -12.44 -0.87 2.26
N LEU A 23 -12.31 -0.59 0.95
CA LEU A 23 -11.89 0.71 0.42
C LEU A 23 -12.72 1.03 -0.83
N ASP A 24 -13.33 2.23 -0.88
CA ASP A 24 -14.18 2.68 -1.99
C ASP A 24 -13.39 3.52 -2.98
N GLU A 25 -12.29 2.93 -3.48
CA GLU A 25 -11.36 3.57 -4.41
C GLU A 25 -10.98 2.56 -5.51
N THR A 26 -10.58 3.08 -6.66
CA THR A 26 -10.20 2.23 -7.81
C THR A 26 -8.70 2.22 -8.07
N GLY A 27 -7.94 3.07 -7.37
CA GLY A 27 -6.50 3.17 -7.51
C GLY A 27 -5.94 4.42 -6.83
N THR A 28 -4.63 4.58 -6.92
CA THR A 28 -3.94 5.78 -6.42
C THR A 28 -2.63 6.01 -7.18
N ALA A 29 -1.96 7.14 -6.96
CA ALA A 29 -0.68 7.44 -7.61
C ALA A 29 0.41 6.47 -7.15
N THR A 30 1.27 6.03 -8.07
CA THR A 30 2.37 5.09 -7.75
C THR A 30 3.36 5.69 -6.74
N GLY A 31 3.59 7.00 -6.79
CA GLY A 31 4.54 7.70 -5.90
C GLY A 31 4.22 7.63 -4.40
N ILE A 32 2.96 7.36 -4.03
CA ILE A 32 2.54 7.18 -2.63
C ILE A 32 2.20 5.72 -2.29
N SER A 33 2.52 4.79 -3.19
CA SER A 33 2.16 3.37 -3.08
C SER A 33 3.02 2.60 -2.08
N PHE A 34 2.38 1.88 -1.18
CA PHE A 34 3.04 0.80 -0.44
C PHE A 34 3.39 -0.38 -1.37
N CYS A 35 2.53 -0.70 -2.33
CA CYS A 35 2.71 -1.82 -3.26
C CYS A 35 3.96 -1.65 -4.14
N ALA A 36 4.25 -0.43 -4.61
CA ALA A 36 5.46 -0.16 -5.37
C ALA A 36 6.74 -0.43 -4.55
N HIS A 37 6.73 -0.08 -3.26
CA HIS A 37 7.84 -0.40 -2.36
C HIS A 37 7.97 -1.90 -2.11
N ALA A 38 6.86 -2.64 -2.01
CA ALA A 38 6.88 -4.09 -1.88
C ALA A 38 7.49 -4.78 -3.11
N ILE A 39 7.13 -4.35 -4.32
CA ILE A 39 7.72 -4.86 -5.58
C ILE A 39 9.23 -4.54 -5.62
N ALA A 40 9.61 -3.31 -5.28
CA ALA A 40 11.02 -2.90 -5.30
C ALA A 40 11.89 -3.64 -4.25
N ALA A 41 11.28 -4.20 -3.21
CA ALA A 41 11.97 -4.97 -2.17
C ALA A 41 12.34 -6.41 -2.61
N GLY A 42 11.86 -6.87 -3.78
CA GLY A 42 12.11 -8.21 -4.33
C GLY A 42 10.97 -9.20 -4.04
N ASP A 43 11.19 -10.49 -4.28
CA ASP A 43 10.12 -11.52 -4.31
C ASP A 43 9.51 -11.86 -2.92
N GLY A 44 10.05 -11.29 -1.85
CA GLY A 44 9.59 -11.55 -0.47
C GLY A 44 8.43 -10.63 -0.05
N PRO A 45 7.60 -11.07 0.92
CA PRO A 45 6.59 -10.18 1.49
C PRO A 45 7.24 -9.01 2.24
N MET A 46 6.72 -7.81 2.01
CA MET A 46 7.03 -6.64 2.81
C MET A 46 5.99 -6.47 3.91
N VAL A 47 6.45 -6.42 5.16
CA VAL A 47 5.60 -6.17 6.33
C VAL A 47 6.02 -4.87 7.01
N VAL A 48 5.04 -4.00 7.22
CA VAL A 48 5.14 -2.75 7.99
C VAL A 48 4.19 -2.89 9.17
N THR A 49 4.75 -3.03 10.37
CA THR A 49 3.96 -3.21 11.59
C THR A 49 3.31 -1.91 12.05
N ASP A 50 4.00 -0.78 11.89
CA ASP A 50 3.48 0.56 12.15
C ASP A 50 4.06 1.58 11.16
N ALA A 51 3.23 2.02 10.22
CA ALA A 51 3.56 2.97 9.18
C ALA A 51 3.83 4.38 9.71
N THR A 52 3.39 4.71 10.93
CA THR A 52 3.72 6.01 11.56
C THR A 52 5.15 6.06 12.11
N ALA A 53 5.72 4.89 12.40
CA ALA A 53 7.11 4.75 12.85
C ALA A 53 8.07 4.42 11.70
N ASP A 54 7.56 3.95 10.56
CA ASP A 54 8.37 3.56 9.41
C ASP A 54 8.88 4.80 8.64
N PRO A 55 10.21 5.01 8.50
CA PRO A 55 10.76 6.16 7.78
C PRO A 55 10.29 6.30 6.33
N ARG A 56 9.91 5.19 5.69
CA ARG A 56 9.42 5.17 4.30
C ARG A 56 7.99 5.72 4.18
N PHE A 57 7.19 5.61 5.24
CA PHE A 57 5.75 5.83 5.18
C PHE A 57 5.20 6.84 6.18
N LYS A 58 5.97 7.25 7.20
CA LYS A 58 5.49 8.15 8.27
C LYS A 58 4.92 9.49 7.79
N ASN A 59 5.37 9.96 6.63
CA ASN A 59 4.92 11.21 5.99
C ASN A 59 4.01 10.95 4.77
N ASN A 60 3.63 9.70 4.51
CA ASN A 60 2.81 9.33 3.36
C ASN A 60 1.36 9.79 3.59
N PRO A 61 0.68 10.42 2.61
CA PRO A 61 -0.71 10.83 2.73
C PRO A 61 -1.70 9.73 3.15
N LEU A 62 -1.42 8.47 2.79
CA LEU A 62 -2.23 7.32 3.20
C LEU A 62 -2.11 7.02 4.72
N VAL A 63 -1.04 7.49 5.36
CA VAL A 63 -0.77 7.33 6.80
C VAL A 63 -1.26 8.54 7.59
N THR A 64 -0.95 9.74 7.09
CA THR A 64 -1.21 11.02 7.79
C THR A 64 -2.59 11.61 7.50
N GLY A 65 -3.18 11.28 6.34
CA GLY A 65 -4.52 11.71 5.95
C GLY A 65 -5.62 10.73 6.34
N GLU A 66 -6.74 10.80 5.64
CA GLU A 66 -8.02 10.17 6.03
C GLU A 66 -7.99 8.63 6.14
N HIS A 67 -7.10 7.94 5.42
CA HIS A 67 -7.03 6.48 5.45
C HIS A 67 -6.38 5.92 6.71
N HIS A 68 -5.56 6.72 7.40
CA HIS A 68 -4.87 6.36 8.64
C HIS A 68 -4.22 4.97 8.63
N VAL A 69 -3.56 4.59 7.52
CA VAL A 69 -2.89 3.29 7.41
C VAL A 69 -1.84 3.16 8.52
N ARG A 70 -1.86 2.03 9.23
CA ARG A 70 -0.90 1.68 10.30
C ARG A 70 -0.17 0.39 9.97
N PHE A 71 -0.91 -0.65 9.66
CA PHE A 71 -0.35 -1.94 9.29
C PHE A 71 -0.42 -2.12 7.76
N TYR A 72 0.66 -2.63 7.17
CA TYR A 72 0.69 -3.07 5.78
C TYR A 72 1.42 -4.40 5.67
N ALA A 73 0.84 -5.33 4.93
CA ALA A 73 1.53 -6.55 4.50
C ALA A 73 1.19 -6.78 3.02
N GLY A 74 2.21 -6.84 2.18
CA GLY A 74 2.06 -7.03 0.74
C GLY A 74 3.12 -8.00 0.22
N ALA A 75 2.69 -8.94 -0.62
CA ALA A 75 3.59 -9.82 -1.36
C ALA A 75 3.52 -9.45 -2.85
N PRO A 76 4.67 -9.29 -3.53
CA PRO A 76 4.69 -9.10 -4.96
C PRO A 76 4.23 -10.37 -5.69
N MET A 77 3.75 -10.20 -6.93
CA MET A 77 3.19 -11.23 -7.80
C MET A 77 3.83 -11.20 -9.18
#